data_AF-A0A4Y0BI64-F1
#
_entry.id   AF-A0A4Y0BI64-F1
#
_cell.length_a   1.000
_cell.length_b   1.000
_cell.length_c   1.000
_cell.angle_alpha   90.00
_cell.angle_beta   90.00
_cell.angle_gamma   90.00
#
_symmetry.space_group_name_H-M   'P 1'
#
loop_
_entity.id
_entity.type
_entity.pdbx_description
1 polymer ?
#
loop_
_entity_poly.entity_id
_entity_poly.type
_entity_poly.pdbx_seq_one_letter_code
_entity_poly.pdbx_strand_id
1 'polypeptide(L)'
;MASRLTTVITRTLAASCYGRSFSHSAGWMNRIYEPDYLELLKPKYPLYETLNLTIKGYDYPLLESYQKFIHNVADSMDLEIADGYAQPPQKLNVQKFKANSSVIDSEYKLTVYERTVQVENVQAPLYPLLLRTLQAALPEGVTLKVFEHTWEQEESRYVPDRDLKELKQQLDEMGGATKKK
;
A
#
# COMPACT_ATOMS: atom_id res chain seq x y z
N MET A 1 32.67 -52.15 1.96
CA MET A 1 31.95 -52.62 3.18
C MET A 1 30.59 -51.94 3.15
N ALA A 2 29.52 -52.58 2.66
CA ALA A 2 28.67 -53.54 3.39
C ALA A 2 28.26 -52.94 4.75
N SER A 3 26.99 -52.67 5.06
CA SER A 3 25.84 -53.57 4.97
C SER A 3 24.50 -52.83 5.00
N ARG A 4 23.51 -53.42 4.32
CA ARG A 4 22.09 -53.10 4.37
C ARG A 4 21.51 -53.48 5.75
N LEU A 5 20.52 -52.71 6.22
CA LEU A 5 19.54 -53.20 7.20
C LEU A 5 18.13 -52.91 6.69
N THR A 6 17.51 -53.98 6.21
CA THR A 6 16.09 -54.17 5.97
C THR A 6 15.36 -54.42 7.28
N THR A 7 14.24 -53.74 7.50
CA THR A 7 13.22 -54.21 8.46
C THR A 7 11.86 -54.20 7.77
N VAL A 8 11.35 -55.41 7.55
CA VAL A 8 9.99 -55.73 7.08
C VAL A 8 9.18 -56.07 8.32
N ILE A 9 8.05 -55.40 8.57
CA ILE A 9 7.04 -55.87 9.53
C ILE A 9 5.63 -55.64 8.95
N THR A 10 5.09 -56.76 8.47
CA THR A 10 3.70 -57.28 8.43
C THR A 10 2.46 -56.36 8.51
N ARG A 11 1.55 -56.61 7.56
CA ARG A 11 0.13 -56.21 7.52
C ARG A 11 -0.73 -56.95 8.55
N THR A 12 -1.75 -56.27 9.08
CA THR A 12 -3.06 -56.87 9.43
C THR A 12 -4.18 -55.92 9.00
N LEU A 13 -5.24 -56.49 8.42
CA LEU A 13 -6.46 -55.80 7.98
C LEU A 13 -7.54 -55.98 9.05
N ALA A 14 -8.32 -54.93 9.32
CA ALA A 14 -9.68 -55.05 9.82
C ALA A 14 -10.52 -53.85 9.35
N ALA A 15 -11.64 -54.16 8.71
CA ALA A 15 -12.65 -53.21 8.25
C ALA A 15 -13.62 -52.85 9.38
N SER A 16 -14.25 -51.66 9.32
CA SER A 16 -15.72 -51.51 9.34
C SER A 16 -16.17 -50.06 9.65
N CYS A 17 -17.19 -49.67 8.87
CA CYS A 17 -18.31 -48.76 9.14
C CYS A 17 -18.11 -47.27 9.45
N TYR A 18 -18.57 -46.47 8.47
CA TYR A 18 -19.54 -45.36 8.59
C TYR A 18 -19.44 -44.39 9.77
N GLY A 19 -19.02 -43.16 9.45
CA GLY A 19 -19.34 -41.96 10.20
C GLY A 19 -19.29 -40.75 9.29
N ARG A 20 -20.42 -40.44 8.63
CA ARG A 20 -20.66 -39.10 8.09
C ARG A 20 -20.84 -38.18 9.29
N SER A 21 -20.03 -37.14 9.41
CA SER A 21 -20.35 -36.00 10.26
C SER A 21 -20.54 -34.78 9.36
N PHE A 22 -21.80 -34.55 9.01
CA PHE A 22 -22.32 -33.23 8.70
C PHE A 22 -22.26 -32.39 9.97
N SER A 23 -21.73 -31.17 9.89
CA SER A 23 -22.28 -29.95 10.52
C SER A 23 -21.38 -28.74 10.18
N HIS A 24 -21.41 -28.29 8.92
CA HIS A 24 -21.19 -26.88 8.63
C HIS A 24 -22.57 -26.23 8.45
N SER A 25 -23.31 -26.06 9.54
CA SER A 25 -24.61 -25.39 9.56
C SER A 25 -24.57 -24.13 10.42
N ALA A 26 -23.47 -23.39 10.39
CA ALA A 26 -23.41 -22.03 10.94
C ALA A 26 -23.86 -20.97 9.92
N GLY A 27 -24.15 -21.35 8.67
CA GLY A 27 -24.58 -20.42 7.61
C GLY A 27 -26.10 -20.29 7.41
N TRP A 28 -26.92 -21.15 8.04
CA TRP A 28 -28.37 -21.16 7.80
C TRP A 28 -29.16 -20.24 8.74
N MET A 29 -28.58 -19.79 9.85
CA MET A 29 -29.30 -18.95 10.83
C MET A 29 -29.39 -17.49 10.42
N ASN A 30 -28.45 -16.96 9.62
CA ASN A 30 -28.52 -15.57 9.13
C ASN A 30 -29.63 -15.34 8.09
N ARG A 31 -29.99 -16.36 7.31
CA ARG A 31 -31.03 -16.27 6.26
C ARG A 31 -32.46 -16.13 6.77
N ILE A 32 -32.71 -16.39 8.05
CA ILE A 32 -34.08 -16.35 8.63
C ILE A 32 -34.49 -14.91 8.98
N TYR A 33 -33.53 -14.05 9.31
CA TYR A 33 -33.79 -12.71 9.83
C TYR A 33 -33.31 -11.58 8.92
N GLU A 34 -32.36 -11.84 8.01
CA GLU A 34 -31.87 -10.86 7.05
C GLU A 34 -32.56 -11.07 5.69
N PRO A 35 -33.35 -10.11 5.19
CA PRO A 35 -33.98 -10.22 3.88
C PRO A 35 -32.95 -10.27 2.73
N ASP A 36 -33.28 -11.02 1.69
CA ASP A 36 -32.42 -11.29 0.51
C ASP A 36 -31.91 -10.01 -0.20
N TYR A 37 -32.63 -8.90 -0.08
CA TYR A 37 -32.22 -7.61 -0.65
C TYR A 37 -30.96 -7.03 0.02
N LEU A 38 -30.68 -7.33 1.28
CA LEU A 38 -29.48 -6.86 1.98
C LEU A 38 -28.22 -7.59 1.48
N GLU A 39 -28.34 -8.84 1.02
CA GLU A 39 -27.24 -9.56 0.39
C GLU A 39 -26.94 -9.02 -1.01
N LEU A 40 -27.96 -8.60 -1.77
CA LEU A 40 -27.79 -7.98 -3.09
C LEU A 40 -27.15 -6.58 -3.04
N LEU A 41 -27.29 -5.88 -1.92
CA LEU A 41 -26.66 -4.57 -1.68
C LEU A 41 -25.18 -4.67 -1.31
N LYS A 42 -24.71 -5.85 -0.85
CA LYS A 42 -23.29 -6.07 -0.57
C LYS A 42 -22.52 -6.10 -1.90
N PRO A 43 -21.37 -5.42 -1.99
CA PRO A 43 -20.58 -5.45 -3.21
C PRO A 43 -20.16 -6.89 -3.51
N LYS A 44 -20.25 -7.27 -4.79
CA LYS A 44 -19.92 -8.63 -5.28
C LYS A 44 -18.48 -9.03 -4.97
N TYR A 45 -17.58 -8.05 -4.92
CA TYR A 45 -16.17 -8.21 -4.61
C TYR A 45 -15.81 -7.34 -3.40
N PRO A 46 -14.88 -7.79 -2.55
CA PRO A 46 -14.33 -6.90 -1.54
C PRO A 46 -13.62 -5.73 -2.22
N LEU A 47 -13.83 -4.54 -1.65
CA LEU A 47 -13.26 -3.28 -2.11
C LEU A 47 -12.11 -2.92 -1.19
N TYR A 48 -10.98 -2.52 -1.76
CA TYR A 48 -9.92 -1.86 -1.01
C TYR A 48 -10.33 -0.41 -0.71
N GLU A 49 -9.83 0.11 0.40
CA GLU A 49 -9.91 1.53 0.73
C GLU A 49 -9.11 2.37 -0.29
N THR A 50 -9.07 3.69 -0.09
CA THR A 50 -8.33 4.61 -0.97
C THR A 50 -6.85 4.22 -1.03
N LEU A 51 -6.35 3.99 -2.24
CA LEU A 51 -4.96 3.63 -2.51
C LEU A 51 -4.20 4.80 -3.11
N ASN A 52 -3.02 5.08 -2.57
CA ASN A 52 -2.08 6.07 -3.09
C ASN A 52 -1.02 5.39 -3.97
N LEU A 53 -1.05 5.70 -5.27
CA LEU A 53 -0.04 5.29 -6.24
C LEU A 53 1.01 6.41 -6.35
N THR A 54 2.11 6.26 -5.63
CA THR A 54 3.17 7.28 -5.55
C THR A 54 4.34 6.92 -6.45
N ILE A 55 4.69 7.83 -7.35
CA ILE A 55 5.85 7.71 -8.24
C ILE A 55 6.91 8.75 -7.86
N LYS A 56 8.17 8.31 -7.81
CA LYS A 56 9.34 9.15 -7.53
C LYS A 56 10.36 9.05 -8.64
N GLY A 57 11.02 10.15 -8.96
CA GLY A 57 12.03 10.19 -10.01
C GLY A 57 12.81 11.51 -9.98
N TYR A 58 13.92 11.54 -10.72
CA TYR A 58 14.77 12.73 -10.82
C TYR A 58 14.34 13.64 -11.97
N ASP A 59 13.73 13.08 -13.02
CA ASP A 59 13.30 13.83 -14.20
C ASP A 59 11.80 14.14 -14.15
N TYR A 60 11.49 15.43 -14.24
CA TYR A 60 10.14 15.95 -14.05
C TYR A 60 9.18 15.59 -15.20
N PRO A 61 9.51 15.81 -16.49
CA PRO A 61 8.59 15.52 -17.60
C PRO A 61 8.26 14.03 -17.70
N LEU A 62 9.21 13.16 -17.36
CA LEU A 62 9.00 11.72 -17.33
C LEU A 62 7.94 11.33 -16.29
N LEU A 63 8.03 11.90 -15.09
CA LEU A 63 7.03 11.68 -14.03
C LEU A 63 5.64 12.17 -14.42
N GLU A 64 5.53 13.36 -15.03
CA GLU A 64 4.25 13.91 -15.50
C GLU A 64 3.61 13.03 -16.58
N SER A 65 4.42 12.60 -17.56
CA SER A 65 3.96 11.69 -18.61
C SER A 65 3.49 10.36 -18.03
N TYR A 66 4.21 9.83 -17.03
CA TYR A 66 3.85 8.56 -16.41
C TYR A 66 2.62 8.70 -15.49
N GLN A 67 2.47 9.81 -14.77
CA GLN A 67 1.25 10.12 -14.01
C GLN A 67 0.02 10.15 -14.92
N LYS A 68 0.13 10.82 -16.08
CA LYS A 68 -0.94 10.83 -17.09
C LYS A 68 -1.26 9.42 -17.59
N PHE A 69 -0.24 8.59 -17.80
CA PHE A 69 -0.44 7.19 -18.18
C PHE A 69 -1.20 6.40 -17.11
N ILE A 70 -0.80 6.53 -15.83
CA ILE A 70 -1.50 5.87 -14.71
C ILE A 70 -2.97 6.27 -14.66
N HIS A 71 -3.24 7.58 -14.79
CA HIS A 71 -4.60 8.10 -14.81
C HIS A 71 -5.43 7.49 -15.95
N ASN A 72 -4.88 7.44 -17.16
CA ASN A 72 -5.57 6.85 -18.32
C ASN A 72 -5.81 5.34 -18.16
N VAL A 73 -4.86 4.62 -17.54
CA VAL A 73 -5.03 3.19 -17.27
C VAL A 73 -6.13 2.95 -16.24
N ALA A 74 -6.15 3.73 -15.16
CA ALA A 74 -7.20 3.65 -14.15
C ALA A 74 -8.59 3.95 -14.74
N ASP A 75 -8.70 5.00 -15.55
CA ASP A 75 -9.93 5.37 -16.26
C ASP A 75 -10.37 4.25 -17.24
N SER A 76 -9.44 3.65 -17.99
CA SER A 76 -9.75 2.53 -18.89
C SER A 76 -10.18 1.24 -18.18
N MET A 77 -9.87 1.09 -16.89
CA MET A 77 -10.25 -0.03 -16.05
C MET A 77 -11.53 0.26 -15.25
N ASP A 78 -12.20 1.38 -15.53
CA ASP A 78 -13.40 1.86 -14.83
C ASP A 78 -13.19 2.00 -13.30
N LEU A 79 -12.00 2.45 -12.89
CA LEU A 79 -11.69 2.73 -11.48
C LEU A 79 -11.98 4.19 -11.13
N GLU A 80 -12.47 4.41 -9.91
CA GLU A 80 -12.77 5.75 -9.41
C GLU A 80 -11.48 6.47 -8.99
N ILE A 81 -11.17 7.57 -9.66
CA ILE A 81 -9.98 8.39 -9.39
C ILE A 81 -10.40 9.55 -8.48
N ALA A 82 -9.81 9.64 -7.29
CA ALA A 82 -10.17 10.66 -6.30
C ALA A 82 -9.43 11.97 -6.52
N ASP A 83 -8.09 11.92 -6.55
CA ASP A 83 -7.24 13.07 -6.76
C ASP A 83 -5.90 12.65 -7.39
N GLY A 84 -5.22 13.60 -8.02
CA GLY A 84 -3.88 13.46 -8.56
C GLY A 84 -3.06 14.69 -8.23
N TYR A 85 -2.09 14.55 -7.32
CA TYR A 85 -1.34 15.69 -6.79
C TYR A 85 0.17 15.52 -6.79
N ALA A 86 0.81 16.66 -6.61
CA ALA A 86 2.24 16.86 -6.54
C ALA A 86 2.70 16.97 -5.07
N GLN A 87 3.75 16.24 -4.71
CA GLN A 87 4.46 16.47 -3.45
C GLN A 87 5.61 17.47 -3.64
N PRO A 88 5.99 18.24 -2.59
CA PRO A 88 7.07 19.20 -2.69
C PRO A 88 8.41 18.47 -2.97
N PRO A 89 9.25 18.99 -3.89
CA PRO A 89 10.46 18.29 -4.30
C PRO A 89 11.52 18.27 -3.20
N GLN A 90 12.16 17.12 -3.02
CA GLN A 90 13.24 16.96 -2.05
C GLN A 90 14.58 17.31 -2.70
N LYS A 91 15.27 18.31 -2.14
CA LYS A 91 16.58 18.76 -2.60
C LYS A 91 17.67 18.05 -1.80
N LEU A 92 18.45 17.22 -2.47
CA LEU A 92 19.55 16.46 -1.89
C LEU A 92 20.89 17.03 -2.38
N ASN A 93 21.80 17.32 -1.45
CA ASN A 93 23.17 17.69 -1.78
C ASN A 93 24.06 16.46 -1.56
N VAL A 94 24.54 15.89 -2.67
CA VAL A 94 25.43 14.72 -2.67
C VAL A 94 26.86 15.20 -2.83
N GLN A 95 27.70 14.92 -1.84
CA GLN A 95 29.10 15.32 -1.83
C GLN A 95 29.98 14.10 -2.05
N LYS A 96 30.89 14.21 -3.01
CA LYS A 96 31.95 13.23 -3.25
C LYS A 96 33.22 13.71 -2.57
N PHE A 97 33.80 12.87 -1.73
CA PHE A 97 35.07 13.14 -1.06
C PHE A 97 36.26 12.62 -1.87
N LYS A 98 37.43 13.24 -1.68
CA LYS A 98 38.68 12.74 -2.23
C LYS A 98 39.06 11.41 -1.57
N ALA A 99 39.75 10.54 -2.31
CA ALA A 99 40.19 9.26 -1.78
C ALA A 99 41.03 9.46 -0.51
N ASN A 100 40.67 8.76 0.57
CA ASN A 100 41.33 8.82 1.87
C ASN A 100 41.37 10.22 2.52
N SER A 101 40.42 11.10 2.21
CA SER A 101 40.36 12.45 2.77
C SER A 101 38.92 12.88 3.08
N SER A 102 38.75 13.77 4.05
CA SER A 102 37.48 14.45 4.35
C SER A 102 37.24 15.69 3.48
N VAL A 103 38.18 16.01 2.59
CA VAL A 103 38.05 17.17 1.68
C VAL A 103 37.06 16.83 0.57
N ILE A 104 36.07 17.72 0.40
CA ILE A 104 35.06 17.64 -0.67
C ILE A 104 35.75 17.84 -2.02
N ASP A 105 35.48 16.93 -2.95
CA ASP A 105 36.00 16.93 -4.32
C ASP A 105 34.98 17.56 -5.28
N SER A 106 33.73 17.09 -5.21
CA SER A 106 32.62 17.60 -6.02
C SER A 106 31.31 17.53 -5.26
N GLU A 107 30.42 18.47 -5.54
CA GLU A 107 29.07 18.55 -4.96
C GLU A 107 28.03 18.52 -6.09
N TYR A 108 27.02 17.67 -5.94
CA TYR A 108 25.93 17.48 -6.88
C TYR A 108 24.61 17.79 -6.18
N LYS A 109 23.76 18.60 -6.82
CA LYS A 109 22.43 18.93 -6.31
C LYS A 109 21.41 18.08 -7.05
N LEU A 110 20.86 17.08 -6.37
CA LEU A 110 19.83 16.20 -6.92
C LEU A 110 18.46 16.61 -6.40
N THR A 111 17.51 16.79 -7.30
CA THR A 111 16.11 17.05 -6.96
C THR A 111 15.29 15.80 -7.21
N VAL A 112 14.62 15.30 -6.17
CA VAL A 112 13.68 14.19 -6.30
C VAL A 112 12.27 14.76 -6.35
N TYR A 113 11.58 14.48 -7.45
CA TYR A 113 10.18 14.83 -7.65
C TYR A 113 9.30 13.64 -7.32
N GLU A 114 8.10 13.94 -6.83
CA GLU A 114 7.13 12.96 -6.40
C GLU A 114 5.73 13.38 -6.84
N ARG A 115 5.01 12.40 -7.38
CA ARG A 115 3.62 12.53 -7.82
C ARG A 115 2.82 11.37 -7.26
N THR A 116 1.57 11.64 -6.88
CA THR A 116 0.68 10.62 -6.35
C THR A 116 -0.65 10.68 -7.09
N VAL A 117 -1.18 9.52 -7.46
CA VAL A 117 -2.55 9.35 -7.96
C VAL A 117 -3.32 8.53 -6.94
N GLN A 118 -4.49 9.01 -6.55
CA GLN A 118 -5.37 8.36 -5.58
C GLN A 118 -6.51 7.66 -6.30
N VAL A 119 -6.73 6.40 -5.96
CA VAL A 119 -7.80 5.58 -6.52
C VAL A 119 -8.65 5.07 -5.38
N GLU A 120 -9.97 5.25 -5.48
CA GLU A 120 -10.96 4.82 -4.51
C GLU A 120 -11.63 3.51 -4.93
N ASN A 121 -12.17 2.79 -3.95
CA ASN A 121 -13.04 1.64 -4.15
C ASN A 121 -12.50 0.57 -5.10
N VAL A 122 -11.20 0.26 -5.02
CA VAL A 122 -10.57 -0.68 -5.95
C VAL A 122 -11.08 -2.09 -5.70
N GLN A 123 -11.67 -2.70 -6.72
CA GLN A 123 -12.15 -4.07 -6.65
C GLN A 123 -10.97 -5.06 -6.54
N ALA A 124 -11.08 -6.04 -5.65
CA ALA A 124 -10.05 -7.07 -5.44
C ALA A 124 -9.51 -7.76 -6.72
N PRO A 125 -10.33 -8.14 -7.72
CA PRO A 125 -9.82 -8.74 -8.95
C PRO A 125 -9.08 -7.75 -9.89
N LEU A 126 -9.42 -6.46 -9.85
CA LEU A 126 -8.83 -5.44 -10.72
C LEU A 126 -7.47 -4.95 -10.20
N TYR A 127 -7.29 -4.93 -8.89
CA TYR A 127 -6.04 -4.50 -8.25
C TYR A 127 -4.77 -5.20 -8.80
N PRO A 128 -4.68 -6.55 -8.86
CA PRO A 128 -3.48 -7.21 -9.40
C PRO A 128 -3.27 -6.96 -10.89
N LEU A 129 -4.33 -6.72 -11.66
CA LEU A 129 -4.24 -6.37 -13.08
C LEU A 129 -3.66 -4.97 -13.26
N LEU A 130 -4.13 -4.01 -12.46
CA LEU A 130 -3.59 -2.66 -12.42
C LEU A 130 -2.10 -2.69 -12.06
N LEU A 131 -1.72 -3.35 -10.97
CA LEU A 131 -0.32 -3.42 -10.55
C LEU A 131 0.59 -4.03 -11.63
N ARG A 132 0.15 -5.11 -12.28
CA ARG A 132 0.94 -5.74 -13.36
C ARG A 132 1.09 -4.83 -14.57
N THR A 133 0.04 -4.09 -14.93
CA THR A 133 0.07 -3.14 -16.05
C THR A 133 1.02 -1.99 -15.76
N LEU A 134 0.95 -1.43 -14.55
CA LEU A 134 1.86 -0.37 -14.12
C LEU A 134 3.31 -0.85 -14.03
N GLN A 135 3.55 -2.05 -13.48
CA GLN A 135 4.90 -2.62 -13.41
C GLN A 135 5.50 -2.84 -14.80
N ALA A 136 4.70 -3.30 -15.76
CA ALA A 136 5.15 -3.53 -17.13
C ALA A 136 5.47 -2.23 -17.89
N ALA A 137 4.77 -1.14 -17.55
CA ALA A 137 4.93 0.17 -18.17
C ALA A 137 5.87 1.12 -17.40
N LEU A 138 6.54 0.64 -16.34
CA LEU A 138 7.38 1.47 -15.48
C LEU A 138 8.61 1.97 -16.26
N PRO A 139 8.79 3.30 -16.43
CA PRO A 139 9.95 3.83 -17.13
C PRO A 139 11.22 3.74 -16.28
N GLU A 140 12.36 3.84 -16.93
CA GLU A 140 13.67 3.82 -16.29
C GLU A 140 13.85 5.00 -15.32
N GLY A 141 14.51 4.76 -14.19
CA GLY A 141 14.79 5.80 -13.19
C GLY A 141 13.56 6.29 -12.40
N VAL A 142 12.38 5.68 -12.58
CA VAL A 142 11.18 5.96 -11.80
C VAL A 142 10.90 4.81 -10.83
N THR A 143 10.58 5.16 -9.59
CA THR A 143 10.17 4.22 -8.55
C THR A 143 8.68 4.39 -8.27
N LEU A 144 7.90 3.33 -8.50
CA LEU A 144 6.49 3.25 -8.12
C LEU A 144 6.37 2.60 -6.74
N LYS A 145 5.56 3.19 -5.87
CA LYS A 145 5.17 2.64 -4.57
C LYS A 145 3.66 2.75 -4.41
N VAL A 146 3.06 1.74 -3.78
CA VAL A 146 1.62 1.67 -3.53
C VAL A 146 1.41 1.51 -2.05
N PHE A 147 0.61 2.40 -1.47
CA PHE A 147 0.27 2.40 -0.05
C PHE A 147 -1.21 2.71 0.13
N GLU A 148 -1.77 2.26 1.25
CA GLU A 148 -3.08 2.74 1.70
C GLU A 148 -2.98 4.22 2.06
N HIS A 149 -4.05 4.96 1.80
CA HIS A 149 -4.11 6.39 2.08
C HIS A 149 -4.11 6.63 3.59
N THR A 150 -3.14 7.43 4.07
CA THR A 150 -3.09 7.86 5.47
C THR A 150 -3.10 9.38 5.57
N TRP A 151 -3.73 9.89 6.62
CA TRP A 151 -3.83 11.33 6.88
C TRP A 151 -2.46 12.01 7.06
N GLU A 152 -1.46 11.26 7.53
CA GLU A 152 -0.08 11.74 7.66
C GLU A 152 0.55 12.11 6.31
N GLN A 153 0.27 11.33 5.27
CA GLN A 153 0.76 11.60 3.91
C GLN A 153 0.10 12.86 3.34
N GLU A 154 -1.17 13.07 3.64
CA GLU A 154 -1.88 14.27 3.26
C GLU A 154 -1.40 15.50 4.04
N GLU A 155 -1.14 15.38 5.35
CA GLU A 155 -0.58 16.47 6.16
C GLU A 155 0.78 16.93 5.63
N SER A 156 1.61 16.01 5.12
CA SER A 156 2.94 16.32 4.57
C SER A 156 2.93 17.28 3.37
N ARG A 157 1.78 17.40 2.69
CA ARG A 157 1.56 18.35 1.60
C ARG A 157 1.42 19.79 2.11
N TYR A 158 0.86 19.97 3.30
CA TYR A 158 0.55 21.28 3.84
C TYR A 158 1.74 21.88 4.59
N VAL A 159 1.84 23.21 4.56
CA VAL A 159 2.84 23.92 5.35
C VAL A 159 2.41 23.85 6.82
N PRO A 160 3.27 23.39 7.73
CA PRO A 160 2.91 23.33 9.14
C PRO A 160 2.67 24.72 9.71
N ASP A 161 1.59 24.88 10.47
CA ASP A 161 1.30 26.11 11.21
C ASP A 161 2.29 26.28 12.37
N ARG A 162 3.13 27.31 12.28
CA ARG A 162 4.17 27.62 13.27
C ARG A 162 3.54 28.14 14.57
N ASP A 163 2.57 29.02 14.49
CA ASP A 163 2.01 29.69 15.66
C ASP A 163 1.21 28.69 16.51
N LEU A 164 0.50 27.76 15.85
CA LEU A 164 -0.18 26.63 16.51
C LEU A 164 0.83 25.73 17.25
N LYS A 165 2.00 25.47 16.65
CA LYS A 165 3.07 24.68 17.29
C LYS A 165 3.67 25.40 18.50
N GLU A 166 3.91 26.71 18.40
CA GLU A 166 4.41 27.53 19.50
C GLU A 166 3.42 27.57 20.67
N LEU A 167 2.12 27.74 20.38
CA LEU A 167 1.07 27.73 21.41
C LEU A 167 0.93 26.37 22.10
N LYS A 168 1.03 25.27 21.34
CA LYS A 168 1.06 23.91 21.91
C LYS A 168 2.25 23.73 22.84
N GLN A 169 3.43 24.18 22.42
CA GLN A 169 4.64 24.11 23.24
C GLN A 169 4.50 24.92 24.53
N GLN A 170 3.99 26.15 24.46
CA GLN A 170 3.73 26.98 25.65
C GLN A 170 2.74 26.31 26.60
N LEU A 171 1.69 25.68 26.07
CA LEU A 171 0.69 24.97 26.86
C LEU A 171 1.30 23.75 27.58
N ASP A 172 2.19 23.02 26.91
CA ASP A 172 2.94 21.91 27.50
C ASP A 172 3.88 22.39 28.61
N GLU A 173 4.58 23.51 28.40
CA GLU A 173 5.45 24.15 29.41
C GLU A 173 4.66 24.65 30.64
N MET A 174 3.43 25.11 30.45
CA MET A 174 2.53 25.57 31.52
C MET A 174 1.83 24.44 32.29
N GLY A 175 2.14 23.17 31.99
CA GLY A 175 1.64 22.00 32.72
C GLY A 175 0.53 21.22 32.02
N GLY A 176 0.26 21.49 30.74
CA GLY A 176 -0.58 20.66 29.89
C GLY A 176 -2.07 20.64 30.27
N ALA A 177 -2.86 19.92 29.47
CA ALA A 177 -4.22 19.58 29.85
C ALA A 177 -4.20 18.58 31.02
N THR A 178 -4.64 19.00 32.21
CA THR A 178 -4.88 18.08 33.33
C THR A 178 -5.91 17.04 32.89
N LYS A 179 -5.48 15.79 32.69
CA LYS A 179 -6.40 14.68 32.44
C LYS A 179 -7.29 14.56 33.68
N LYS A 180 -8.56 14.98 33.57
CA LYS A 180 -9.56 14.69 34.60
C LYS A 180 -9.67 13.16 34.69
N LYS A 181 -9.41 12.64 35.90
CA LYS A 181 -9.69 11.25 36.27
C LYS A 181 -11.19 10.98 36.21
#